data_AF-A0A6G8IEQ8-F1
#
_entry.id   AF-A0A6G8IEQ8-F1
#
_cell.length_a   1.000
_cell.length_b   1.000
_cell.length_c   1.000
_cell.angle_alpha   90.00
_cell.angle_beta   90.00
_cell.angle_gamma   90.00
#
_symmetry.space_group_name_H-M   'P 1'
#
loop_
_entity.id
_entity.type
_entity.pdbx_description
1 polymer ?
#
loop_
_entity_poly.entity_id
_entity_poly.type
_entity_poly.pdbx_seq_one_letter_code
_entity_poly.pdbx_strand_id
1 'polypeptide(L)' 'MKLYALVLAAVLAGCASQPKTVWVKAGSTEDEFMRDRGQCMQATFSVPLATKMQQMMVYASCMQGKGWREVPVA' A
#
# COMPACT_ATOMS: atom_id res chain seq x y z
N MET A 1 -22.41 17.07 28.82
CA MET A 1 -22.10 17.69 27.50
C MET A 1 -20.60 17.88 27.24
N LYS A 2 -19.78 18.36 28.20
CA LYS A 2 -18.32 18.53 28.03
C LYS A 2 -17.52 17.25 27.73
N LEU A 3 -17.94 16.08 28.25
CA LEU A 3 -17.27 14.80 27.98
C LEU A 3 -17.47 14.27 26.55
N TYR A 4 -18.62 14.53 25.92
CA TYR A 4 -18.91 14.06 24.56
C TYR A 4 -18.01 14.73 23.52
N ALA A 5 -17.63 15.99 23.74
CA ALA A 5 -16.72 16.73 22.86
C ALA A 5 -15.30 16.13 22.86
N LEU A 6 -14.81 15.64 24.01
CA LEU A 6 -13.49 15.01 24.13
C LEU A 6 -13.42 13.64 23.44
N VAL A 7 -14.48 12.84 23.57
CA VAL A 7 -14.56 11.52 22.92
C VAL A 7 -14.62 11.67 21.39
N LEU A 8 -15.35 12.66 20.88
CA LEU A 8 -15.45 12.89 19.44
C LEU A 8 -14.10 13.33 18.83
N ALA A 9 -13.34 14.17 19.54
CA ALA A 9 -12.01 14.59 19.12
C ALA A 9 -11.00 13.42 19.07
N ALA A 10 -11.11 12.46 20.00
CA ALA A 10 -10.23 11.29 20.04
C ALA A 10 -10.48 10.32 18.87
N VAL A 11 -11.73 10.16 18.41
CA VAL A 11 -12.06 9.30 17.27
C VAL A 11 -11.55 9.89 15.95
N LEU A 12 -11.59 11.22 15.81
CA LEU A 12 -11.11 11.92 14.61
C LEU A 12 -9.57 11.87 14.45
N ALA A 13 -8.84 11.83 15.56
CA ALA A 13 -7.37 11.72 15.54
C ALA A 13 -6.86 10.33 15.09
N GLY A 14 -7.72 9.30 15.10
CA GLY A 14 -7.35 7.93 14.71
C GLY A 14 -7.21 7.71 13.20
N CYS A 15 -7.81 8.54 12.35
CA CYS A 15 -7.75 8.35 10.89
C CYS A 15 -6.50 8.95 10.23
N ALA A 16 -5.85 9.93 10.85
CA ALA A 16 -4.67 10.59 10.28
C ALA A 16 -3.34 9.85 10.60
N SER A 17 -3.38 8.89 11.52
CA SER A 17 -2.17 8.24 12.07
C SER A 17 -1.80 6.92 11.38
N GLN A 18 -2.46 6.56 10.27
CA GLN A 18 -2.09 5.37 9.53
C GLN A 18 -0.84 5.63 8.68
N PRO A 19 0.27 4.91 8.90
CA PRO A 19 1.47 5.07 8.10
C PRO A 19 1.15 4.67 6.66
N LYS A 20 1.31 5.62 5.74
CA LYS A 20 1.19 5.34 4.31
C LYS A 20 2.53 4.78 3.82
N THR A 21 2.50 3.70 3.05
CA THR A 21 3.69 3.19 2.37
C THR A 21 3.64 3.54 0.89
N VAL A 22 4.79 3.86 0.32
CA VAL A 22 4.96 4.10 -1.12
C VAL A 22 6.08 3.23 -1.66
N TRP A 23 5.96 2.86 -2.93
CA TRP A 23 6.97 2.09 -3.64
C TRP A 23 8.02 3.01 -4.26
N VAL A 24 9.29 2.76 -3.94
CA VAL A 24 10.42 3.55 -4.45
C VAL A 24 11.46 2.64 -5.09
N LYS A 25 11.97 3.06 -6.25
CA LYS A 25 13.09 2.46 -6.97
C LYS A 25 14.00 3.61 -7.43
N ALA A 26 15.30 3.53 -7.14
CA ALA A 26 16.23 4.60 -7.44
C ALA A 26 16.39 4.76 -8.97
N GLY A 27 16.23 5.99 -9.47
CA GLY A 27 16.37 6.28 -10.89
C GLY A 27 15.22 5.79 -11.78
N SER A 28 14.13 5.26 -11.23
CA SER A 28 12.97 4.86 -12.01
C SER A 28 12.08 6.05 -12.37
N THR A 29 11.42 5.97 -13.53
CA THR A 29 10.40 6.95 -13.92
C THR A 29 8.99 6.52 -13.47
N GLU A 30 8.04 7.46 -13.54
CA GLU A 30 6.63 7.16 -13.30
C GLU A 30 6.06 6.14 -14.32
N ASP A 31 6.45 6.24 -15.59
CA ASP A 31 6.06 5.27 -16.62
C ASP A 31 6.55 3.86 -16.28
N GLU A 32 7.79 3.76 -15.76
CA GLU A 32 8.35 2.50 -15.33
C GLU A 32 7.57 1.91 -14.14
N PHE A 33 7.20 2.76 -13.18
CA PHE A 33 6.33 2.39 -12.07
C PHE A 33 4.98 1.87 -12.55
N MET A 34 4.31 2.59 -13.45
CA MET A 34 2.97 2.24 -13.91
C MET A 34 2.96 0.94 -14.70
N ARG A 35 4.01 0.71 -15.51
CA ARG A 35 4.21 -0.56 -16.22
C ARG A 35 4.43 -1.72 -15.25
N ASP A 36 5.35 -1.57 -14.29
CA ASP A 36 5.68 -2.61 -13.32
C ASP A 36 4.48 -2.92 -12.41
N ARG A 37 3.79 -1.88 -11.94
CA ARG A 37 2.54 -1.98 -11.19
C ARG A 37 1.48 -2.78 -11.95
N GLY A 38 1.27 -2.48 -13.23
CA GLY A 38 0.29 -3.20 -14.06
C GLY A 38 0.62 -4.68 -14.18
N GLN A 39 1.89 -5.01 -14.44
CA GLN A 39 2.35 -6.40 -14.52
C GLN A 39 2.20 -7.14 -13.18
N CYS A 40 2.57 -6.51 -12.07
CA CYS A 40 2.44 -7.12 -10.75
C CYS A 40 0.99 -7.24 -10.29
N MET A 41 0.11 -6.34 -10.72
CA MET A 41 -1.32 -6.46 -10.46
C MET A 41 -1.90 -7.66 -11.21
N GLN A 42 -1.48 -7.90 -12.45
CA GLN A 42 -1.91 -9.08 -13.21
C GLN A 42 -1.49 -10.39 -12.53
N ALA A 43 -0.29 -10.43 -11.93
CA ALA A 43 0.19 -11.59 -11.19
C ALA A 43 -0.73 -11.96 -10.01
N THR A 44 -1.48 -11.02 -9.43
CA THR A 44 -2.43 -11.32 -8.34
C THR A 44 -3.59 -12.22 -8.79
N PHE A 45 -3.94 -12.22 -10.08
CA PHE A 45 -5.00 -13.07 -10.64
C PHE A 45 -4.51 -14.47 -11.01
N SER A 46 -3.20 -14.75 -10.90
CA SER A 46 -2.63 -16.08 -11.16
C SER A 46 -3.01 -17.12 -10.10
N VAL A 47 -3.49 -16.68 -8.93
CA VAL A 47 -3.88 -17.53 -7.82
C VAL A 47 -5.41 -17.56 -7.73
N PRO A 48 -6.08 -18.67 -8.10
CA PRO A 48 -7.52 -18.82 -7.98
C PRO A 48 -7.95 -18.70 -6.52
N LEU A 49 -9.07 -18.01 -6.27
CA LEU A 49 -9.66 -17.84 -4.93
C LEU A 49 -8.72 -17.20 -3.90
N ALA A 50 -7.73 -16.43 -4.33
CA ALA A 50 -6.82 -15.74 -3.42
C ALA A 50 -7.55 -14.73 -2.54
N THR A 51 -7.31 -14.81 -1.24
CA THR A 51 -7.70 -13.78 -0.28
C THR A 51 -7.02 -12.45 -0.61
N LYS A 52 -7.59 -11.34 -0.14
CA LYS A 52 -6.97 -10.00 -0.30
C LYS A 52 -5.52 -9.97 0.21
N MET A 53 -5.25 -10.65 1.32
CA MET A 53 -3.91 -10.72 1.89
C MET A 53 -2.94 -11.47 0.98
N GLN A 54 -3.37 -12.59 0.39
CA GLN A 54 -2.56 -13.32 -0.60
C GLN A 54 -2.30 -12.49 -1.86
N GLN A 55 -3.30 -11.76 -2.36
CA GLN A 55 -3.12 -10.85 -3.49
C GLN A 55 -2.10 -9.76 -3.19
N MET A 56 -2.15 -9.16 -1.99
CA MET A 56 -1.15 -8.18 -1.54
C MET A 56 0.25 -8.79 -1.45
N MET A 57 0.39 -10.01 -0.92
CA MET A 57 1.68 -10.69 -0.85
C MET A 57 2.27 -10.98 -2.24
N VAL A 58 1.46 -11.45 -3.18
CA VAL A 58 1.91 -11.71 -4.57
C VAL A 58 2.32 -10.40 -5.24
N TYR A 59 1.49 -9.35 -5.09
CA TYR A 59 1.81 -8.03 -5.63
C TYR A 59 3.12 -7.47 -5.05
N ALA A 60 3.27 -7.49 -3.73
CA ALA A 60 4.46 -7.00 -3.04
C ALA A 60 5.71 -7.79 -3.43
N SER A 61 5.61 -9.12 -3.51
CA SER A 61 6.73 -9.97 -3.93
C SER A 61 7.16 -9.68 -5.37
N CYS A 62 6.21 -9.47 -6.28
CA CYS A 62 6.51 -9.09 -7.66
C CYS A 62 7.20 -7.72 -7.74
N MET A 63 6.69 -6.72 -7.00
CA MET A 63 7.29 -5.38 -6.96
C MET A 63 8.72 -5.44 -6.40
N GLN A 64 8.94 -6.17 -5.32
CA GLN A 64 10.27 -6.37 -4.73
C GLN A 64 11.22 -7.08 -5.70
N GLY A 65 10.76 -8.11 -6.41
CA GLY A 65 11.56 -8.80 -7.43
C GLY A 65 11.99 -7.90 -8.60
N LYS A 66 11.26 -6.80 -8.84
CA LYS A 66 11.60 -5.76 -9.83
C LYS A 66 12.46 -4.63 -9.27
N GLY A 67 12.87 -4.73 -8.00
CA GLY A 67 13.75 -3.77 -7.34
C GLY A 67 13.03 -2.61 -6.63
N TRP A 68 11.70 -2.66 -6.53
CA TRP A 68 10.92 -1.68 -5.77
C TRP A 68 10.96 -1.99 -4.28
N ARG A 69 10.97 -0.95 -3.44
CA ARG A 69 10.93 -1.07 -1.98
C ARG A 69 9.80 -0.23 -1.40
N GLU A 70 9.08 -0.78 -0.43
CA GLU A 70 8.12 0.00 0.35
C GLU A 70 8.87 0.85 1.36
N VAL A 71 8.61 2.16 1.34
CA VAL A 71 9.09 3.10 2.33
C VAL A 71 7.91 3.81 2.97
N PRO A 72 7.94 4.03 4.30
CA PRO A 72 6.94 4.83 4.96
C PRO A 72 7.05 6.30 4.50
N VAL A 73 5.91 6.91 4.21
CA VAL A 73 5.77 8.36 4.04
C VAL A 73 5.03 8.91 5.24
N ALA A 74 5.63 9.95 5.84
CA ALA A 74 5.09 10.68 6.99
C ALA A 74 3.88 11.54 6.60
#